data_AF-A0A6V7NK48-F1
#
_entry.id   AF-A0A6V7NK48-F1
#
_cell.length_a   1.000
_cell.length_b   1.000
_cell.length_c   1.000
_cell.angle_alpha   90.00
_cell.angle_beta   90.00
_cell.angle_gamma   90.00
#
_symmetry.space_group_name_H-M   'P 1'
#
loop_
_entity.id
_entity.type
_entity.pdbx_description
1 polymer ?
#
loop_
_entity_poly.entity_id
_entity_poly.type
_entity_poly.pdbx_seq_one_letter_code
_entity_poly.pdbx_strand_id
1 'polypeptide(L)'
;MEWALLLCLLVLFVSASPAASSADAGMSISTGGGDGRIAWDSNMTLLGEASLKNGTISLTCDTLTTGIGAGRALYSRPVRFLDRATRAPASFATTFTFSIRPTTCSSSTSDSARHLAPFPCFGDGLAFLLTSDPRFLGAANGFLGLFSDRSAAADPATVAVEFDTNLDPLLRDIDDNHVGVDGGAIFSTAAAPARNAGVDLKRGCP
;
A
#
# COMPACT_ATOMS: atom_id res chain seq x y z
N MET A 1 -29.92 11.60 20.01
CA MET A 1 -29.43 10.64 18.99
C MET A 1 -27.93 10.77 18.99
N GLU A 2 -27.32 10.00 19.87
CA GLU A 2 -25.91 10.10 20.24
C GLU A 2 -25.13 9.09 19.39
N TRP A 3 -24.32 9.60 18.47
CA TRP A 3 -23.34 8.78 17.79
C TRP A 3 -22.12 8.69 18.71
N ALA A 4 -21.99 7.54 19.36
CA ALA A 4 -20.78 7.17 20.08
C ALA A 4 -19.62 7.15 19.06
N LEU A 5 -18.71 8.12 19.20
CA LEU A 5 -17.39 8.10 18.59
C LEU A 5 -16.66 6.86 19.13
N LEU A 6 -16.66 5.79 18.35
CA LEU A 6 -15.76 4.66 18.57
C LEU A 6 -14.36 5.11 18.16
N LEU A 7 -13.69 5.80 19.08
CA LEU A 7 -12.26 6.06 19.04
C LEU A 7 -11.55 4.69 19.14
N CYS A 8 -11.32 4.05 18.00
CA CYS A 8 -10.39 2.92 17.90
C CYS A 8 -8.97 3.49 18.07
N LEU A 9 -8.61 3.72 19.34
CA LEU A 9 -7.25 3.94 19.78
C LEU A 9 -6.49 2.64 19.48
N LEU A 10 -5.78 2.59 18.34
CA LEU A 10 -4.79 1.55 18.07
C LEU A 10 -3.59 1.83 18.99
N VAL A 11 -3.74 1.54 20.29
CA VAL A 11 -2.58 1.43 21.17
C VAL A 11 -1.91 0.12 20.83
N LEU A 12 -0.66 0.17 20.39
CA LEU A 12 0.23 -0.98 20.38
C LEU A 12 0.50 -1.41 21.83
N PHE A 13 -0.46 -2.12 22.44
CA PHE A 13 -0.22 -2.92 23.63
C PHE A 13 0.30 -4.28 23.19
N VAL A 14 1.58 -4.54 23.47
CA VAL A 14 2.08 -5.91 23.57
C VAL A 14 1.49 -6.48 24.87
N SER A 15 0.31 -7.08 24.79
CA SER A 15 -0.22 -7.94 25.85
C SER A 15 -0.56 -9.30 25.27
N ALA A 16 0.14 -10.32 25.75
CA ALA A 16 -0.10 -11.71 25.40
C ALA A 16 -1.55 -12.09 25.74
N SER A 17 -2.34 -12.39 24.72
CA SER A 17 -3.67 -13.01 24.81
C SER A 17 -3.67 -14.27 23.92
N PRO A 18 -4.45 -15.30 24.28
CA PRO A 18 -4.28 -16.65 23.74
C PRO A 18 -4.48 -16.64 22.23
N ALA A 19 -3.52 -17.26 21.53
CA ALA A 19 -3.48 -17.36 20.09
C ALA A 19 -4.78 -17.98 19.55
N ALA A 20 -5.56 -17.20 18.80
CA ALA A 20 -6.29 -17.76 17.68
C ALA A 20 -5.24 -18.26 16.68
N SER A 21 -5.37 -19.50 16.19
CA SER A 21 -4.36 -20.14 15.34
C SER A 21 -3.98 -19.22 14.18
N SER A 22 -2.75 -18.68 14.23
CA SER A 22 -2.12 -18.10 13.05
C SER A 22 -1.96 -19.24 12.07
N ALA A 23 -2.75 -19.26 11.00
CA ALA A 23 -2.29 -19.94 9.81
C ALA A 23 -0.99 -19.21 9.42
N ASP A 24 0.14 -19.89 9.55
CA ASP A 24 1.40 -19.43 8.99
C ASP A 24 1.17 -19.32 7.47
N ALA A 25 0.76 -18.15 7.02
CA ALA A 25 0.61 -17.82 5.62
C ALA A 25 1.99 -17.42 5.08
N GLY A 26 3.02 -18.23 5.38
CA GLY A 26 4.37 -18.05 4.89
C GLY A 26 4.32 -17.89 3.37
N MET A 27 4.62 -16.68 2.89
CA MET A 27 4.67 -16.39 1.46
C MET A 27 6.06 -16.78 0.96
N SER A 28 6.18 -17.98 0.38
CA SER A 28 7.38 -18.37 -0.35
C SER A 28 7.28 -17.90 -1.80
N ILE A 29 8.24 -17.10 -2.26
CA ILE A 29 8.33 -16.67 -3.65
C ILE A 29 9.17 -17.70 -4.42
N SER A 30 8.54 -18.48 -5.30
CA SER A 30 9.22 -19.39 -6.24
C SER A 30 9.22 -18.79 -7.65
N THR A 31 10.39 -18.63 -8.26
CA THR A 31 10.52 -18.16 -9.65
C THR A 31 10.47 -19.35 -10.61
N GLY A 32 9.27 -19.80 -10.96
CA GLY A 32 9.04 -20.71 -12.08
C GLY A 32 8.85 -19.93 -13.37
N GLY A 33 9.71 -20.12 -14.37
CA GLY A 33 9.63 -19.46 -15.67
C GLY A 33 8.34 -19.84 -16.40
N GLY A 34 7.38 -18.91 -16.43
CA GLY A 34 6.14 -19.03 -17.17
C GLY A 34 5.73 -17.67 -17.71
N ASP A 35 5.38 -17.65 -18.99
CA ASP A 35 5.03 -16.46 -19.76
C ASP A 35 3.97 -15.62 -19.03
N GLY A 36 4.28 -14.33 -18.87
CA GLY A 36 3.60 -13.45 -17.94
C GLY A 36 2.10 -13.40 -18.22
N ARG A 37 1.30 -13.77 -17.23
CA ARG A 37 0.11 -13.01 -16.79
C ARG A 37 -0.70 -13.68 -15.67
N ILE A 38 -0.65 -15.00 -15.46
CA ILE A 38 -1.21 -15.63 -14.26
C ILE A 38 -0.46 -16.93 -13.95
N ALA A 39 0.28 -16.99 -12.84
CA ALA A 39 0.93 -18.22 -12.37
C ALA A 39 0.12 -18.82 -11.21
N TRP A 40 -0.66 -19.87 -11.48
CA TRP A 40 -1.50 -20.56 -10.49
C TRP A 40 -0.72 -21.48 -9.53
N ASP A 41 0.60 -21.58 -9.72
CA ASP A 41 1.54 -22.22 -8.78
C ASP A 41 2.19 -21.20 -7.81
N SER A 42 1.81 -19.92 -7.92
CA SER A 42 2.22 -18.87 -6.99
C SER A 42 1.03 -18.52 -6.10
N ASN A 43 1.23 -18.47 -4.78
CA ASN A 43 0.21 -18.11 -3.79
C ASN A 43 -0.21 -16.61 -3.87
N MET A 44 -0.12 -15.98 -5.04
CA MET A 44 -0.28 -14.55 -5.23
C MET A 44 -1.03 -14.17 -6.51
N THR A 45 -1.92 -13.18 -6.39
CA THR A 45 -2.62 -12.49 -7.48
C THR A 45 -1.93 -11.15 -7.70
N LEU A 46 -1.50 -10.89 -8.93
CA LEU A 46 -0.86 -9.63 -9.32
C LEU A 46 -1.82 -8.82 -10.19
N LEU A 47 -2.00 -7.53 -9.88
CA LEU A 47 -2.83 -6.59 -10.63
C LEU A 47 -2.01 -5.39 -11.09
N GLY A 48 -2.42 -4.79 -12.20
CA GLY A 48 -1.78 -3.60 -12.76
C GLY A 48 -0.34 -3.91 -13.16
N GLU A 49 0.58 -3.11 -12.64
CA GLU A 49 2.01 -3.23 -12.93
C GLU A 49 2.76 -4.22 -12.04
N ALA A 50 2.05 -4.81 -11.07
CA ALA A 50 2.69 -5.69 -10.12
C ALA A 50 3.29 -6.92 -10.82
N SER A 51 4.56 -7.21 -10.54
CA SER A 51 5.32 -8.28 -11.16
C SER A 51 6.28 -8.93 -10.17
N LEU A 52 6.61 -10.19 -10.42
CA LEU A 52 7.68 -10.88 -9.71
C LEU A 52 9.00 -10.67 -10.45
N LYS A 53 10.01 -10.14 -9.76
CA LYS A 53 11.36 -9.92 -10.29
C LYS A 53 12.38 -10.44 -9.29
N ASN A 54 13.14 -11.47 -9.66
CA ASN A 54 14.26 -11.99 -8.87
C ASN A 54 13.94 -12.24 -7.38
N GLY A 55 12.80 -12.90 -7.10
CA GLY A 55 12.39 -13.19 -5.72
C GLY A 55 11.81 -11.98 -4.96
N THR A 56 11.60 -10.84 -5.61
CA THR A 56 10.99 -9.63 -5.05
C THR A 56 9.68 -9.31 -5.77
N ILE A 57 8.74 -8.71 -5.06
CA ILE A 57 7.51 -8.15 -5.63
C ILE A 57 7.79 -6.71 -6.04
N SER A 58 7.72 -6.42 -7.33
CA SER A 58 7.73 -5.07 -7.89
C SER A 58 6.29 -4.61 -8.00
N LEU A 59 5.85 -3.61 -7.23
CA LEU A 59 4.47 -3.11 -7.30
C LEU A 59 4.22 -2.18 -8.49
N THR A 60 5.21 -1.36 -8.84
CA THR A 60 5.20 -0.43 -9.97
C THR A 60 6.38 -0.68 -10.90
N CYS A 61 6.32 -0.14 -12.11
CA CYS A 61 7.36 -0.32 -13.13
C CYS A 61 8.32 0.89 -13.24
N ASP A 62 9.62 0.64 -13.11
CA ASP A 62 10.69 1.65 -13.20
C ASP A 62 10.83 2.32 -14.58
N THR A 63 10.20 1.78 -15.63
CA THR A 63 10.44 2.18 -17.03
C THR A 63 9.28 2.91 -17.68
N LEU A 64 8.26 3.31 -16.93
CA LEU A 64 7.15 4.06 -17.52
C LEU A 64 7.64 5.41 -18.03
N THR A 65 7.34 5.69 -19.30
CA THR A 65 7.63 6.98 -19.93
C THR A 65 6.88 8.14 -19.28
N THR A 66 5.77 7.84 -18.59
CA THR A 66 4.93 8.82 -17.87
C THR A 66 5.25 8.89 -16.37
N GLY A 67 5.93 7.89 -15.80
CA GLY A 67 6.18 7.79 -14.36
C GLY A 67 4.93 7.56 -13.48
N ILE A 68 3.77 7.28 -14.08
CA ILE A 68 2.49 7.13 -13.36
C ILE A 68 1.97 5.70 -13.54
N GLY A 69 1.82 4.97 -12.45
CA GLY A 69 1.37 3.58 -12.45
C GLY A 69 0.88 3.10 -11.09
N ALA A 70 0.10 2.02 -11.09
CA ALA A 70 -0.35 1.36 -9.87
C ALA A 70 -0.31 -0.17 -10.06
N GLY A 71 -0.03 -0.88 -8.97
CA GLY A 71 -0.11 -2.33 -8.94
C GLY A 71 -0.41 -2.85 -7.55
N ARG A 72 -0.98 -4.06 -7.50
CA ARG A 72 -1.27 -4.77 -6.26
C ARG A 72 -0.74 -6.18 -6.33
N ALA A 73 -0.24 -6.67 -5.20
CA ALA A 73 0.09 -8.07 -4.99
C ALA A 73 -0.72 -8.58 -3.81
N LEU A 74 -1.60 -9.54 -4.06
CA LEU A 74 -2.55 -10.07 -3.08
C LEU A 74 -2.28 -11.55 -2.85
N TYR A 75 -2.34 -12.01 -1.60
CA TYR A 75 -2.31 -13.44 -1.32
C TYR A 75 -3.54 -14.13 -1.92
N SER A 76 -3.35 -15.17 -2.73
CA SER A 76 -4.41 -15.78 -3.53
C SER A 76 -5.47 -16.52 -2.72
N ARG A 77 -5.19 -16.87 -1.46
CA ARG A 77 -6.14 -17.56 -0.59
C ARG A 77 -6.78 -16.56 0.37
N PRO A 78 -8.10 -16.31 0.28
CA PRO A 78 -8.78 -15.36 1.16
C PRO A 78 -8.58 -15.70 2.64
N VAL A 79 -8.21 -14.69 3.44
CA VAL A 79 -8.08 -14.80 4.89
C VAL A 79 -9.41 -14.41 5.54
N ARG A 80 -9.91 -15.23 6.46
CA ARG A 80 -11.16 -14.97 7.18
C ARG A 80 -10.88 -14.13 8.42
N PHE A 81 -11.28 -12.85 8.40
CA PHE A 81 -11.15 -11.94 9.55
C PHE A 81 -12.33 -11.96 10.52
N LEU A 82 -13.46 -12.58 10.15
CA LEU A 82 -14.64 -12.68 10.99
C LEU A 82 -15.16 -14.11 11.01
N ASP A 83 -15.37 -14.65 12.21
CA ASP A 83 -16.05 -15.92 12.38
C ASP A 83 -17.53 -15.81 11.95
N ARG A 84 -18.03 -16.84 11.28
CA ARG A 84 -19.40 -16.82 10.72
C ARG A 84 -20.47 -16.97 11.79
N ALA A 85 -20.21 -17.77 12.82
CA ALA A 85 -21.21 -18.11 13.83
C ALA A 85 -21.25 -17.06 14.95
N THR A 86 -20.08 -16.69 15.47
CA THR A 86 -19.92 -15.83 16.64
C THR A 86 -19.69 -14.37 16.29
N ARG A 87 -19.35 -14.06 15.02
CA ARG A 87 -18.93 -12.72 14.56
C ARG A 87 -17.67 -12.20 15.27
N ALA A 88 -16.93 -13.06 15.96
CA ALA A 88 -15.68 -12.70 16.59
C ALA A 88 -14.62 -12.33 15.54
N PRO A 89 -13.84 -11.23 15.75
CA PRO A 89 -12.74 -10.88 14.87
C PRO A 89 -11.54 -11.80 15.07
N ALA A 90 -10.77 -12.01 14.00
CA ALA A 90 -9.47 -12.66 14.07
C ALA A 90 -8.38 -11.64 14.43
N SER A 91 -7.40 -12.06 15.23
CA SER A 91 -6.14 -11.33 15.40
C SER A 91 -5.16 -11.76 14.31
N PHE A 92 -4.35 -10.82 13.81
CA PHE A 92 -3.31 -11.11 12.82
C PHE A 92 -2.06 -10.28 13.10
N ALA A 93 -0.93 -10.75 12.55
CA ALA A 93 0.31 -10.02 12.48
C ALA A 93 0.91 -10.21 11.09
N THR A 94 1.58 -9.19 10.58
CA THR A 94 2.33 -9.26 9.32
C THR A 94 3.66 -8.56 9.49
N THR A 95 4.66 -8.99 8.74
CA THR A 95 5.97 -8.36 8.69
C THR A 95 6.48 -8.48 7.27
N PHE A 96 6.94 -7.37 6.72
CA PHE A 96 7.51 -7.30 5.39
C PHE A 96 8.63 -6.27 5.36
N THR A 97 9.48 -6.39 4.35
CA THR A 97 10.53 -5.41 4.05
C THR A 97 10.29 -4.90 2.65
N PHE A 98 10.44 -3.59 2.47
CA PHE A 98 10.27 -2.94 1.17
C PHE A 98 11.37 -1.92 0.97
N SER A 99 11.52 -1.47 -0.28
CA SER A 99 12.38 -0.34 -0.65
C SER A 99 11.66 0.48 -1.71
N ILE A 100 11.69 1.80 -1.57
CA ILE A 100 11.17 2.73 -2.57
C ILE A 100 12.36 3.20 -3.40
N ARG A 101 12.27 3.07 -4.73
CA ARG A 101 13.31 3.53 -5.65
C ARG A 101 12.79 4.74 -6.41
N PRO A 102 13.57 5.85 -6.47
CA PRO A 102 13.14 7.01 -7.23
C PRO A 102 13.12 6.71 -8.72
N THR A 103 12.20 7.37 -9.43
CA THR A 103 12.24 7.48 -10.88
C THR A 103 13.01 8.73 -11.30
N THR A 104 13.40 8.81 -12.57
CA THR A 104 14.12 9.97 -13.11
C THR A 104 13.13 10.93 -13.74
N CYS A 105 13.01 12.14 -13.18
CA CYS A 105 12.23 13.21 -13.79
C CYS A 105 13.10 14.10 -14.68
N SER A 106 12.52 14.52 -15.81
CA SER A 106 13.07 15.57 -16.68
C SER A 106 12.03 16.68 -16.85
N SER A 107 12.46 17.95 -16.78
CA SER A 107 11.56 19.06 -17.06
C SER A 107 11.15 19.06 -18.54
N SER A 108 9.88 18.74 -18.83
CA SER A 108 9.27 18.90 -20.16
C SER A 108 8.83 20.34 -20.39
N THR A 109 9.68 21.32 -20.09
CA THR A 109 9.38 22.69 -20.51
C THR A 109 9.72 22.80 -22.00
N SER A 110 8.71 23.11 -22.82
CA SER A 110 8.90 23.53 -24.22
C SER A 110 9.78 24.77 -24.35
N ASP A 111 10.05 25.45 -23.24
CA ASP A 111 10.99 26.55 -23.15
C ASP A 111 12.42 26.01 -22.98
N SER A 112 13.17 26.01 -24.08
CA SER A 112 14.57 25.58 -24.20
C SER A 112 15.56 26.30 -23.25
N ALA A 113 15.09 27.27 -22.48
CA ALA A 113 15.91 28.10 -21.60
C ALA A 113 16.13 27.49 -20.20
N ARG A 114 15.38 26.44 -19.81
CA ARG A 114 15.52 25.82 -18.47
C ARG A 114 15.40 24.29 -18.49
N HIS A 115 16.15 23.62 -19.36
CA HIS A 115 16.34 22.17 -19.24
C HIS A 115 17.04 21.88 -17.91
N LEU A 116 16.26 21.51 -16.88
CA LEU A 116 16.81 21.05 -15.62
C LEU A 116 17.45 19.69 -15.85
N ALA A 117 18.65 19.50 -15.29
CA ALA A 117 19.28 18.19 -15.26
C ALA A 117 18.31 17.18 -14.62
N PRO A 118 18.30 15.91 -15.07
CA PRO A 118 17.43 14.91 -14.51
C PRO A 118 17.59 14.81 -12.99
N PHE A 119 16.47 14.74 -12.26
CA PHE A 119 16.44 14.70 -10.80
C PHE A 119 15.59 13.54 -10.30
N PRO A 120 15.90 12.97 -9.11
CA PRO A 120 15.11 11.87 -8.56
C PRO A 120 13.72 12.37 -8.18
N CYS A 121 12.71 11.63 -8.61
CA CYS A 121 11.33 11.79 -8.22
C CYS A 121 10.90 10.63 -7.35
N PHE A 122 10.17 10.97 -6.30
CA PHE A 122 9.55 10.03 -5.38
C PHE A 122 8.06 10.25 -5.44
N GLY A 123 7.32 9.17 -5.19
CA GLY A 123 5.89 9.20 -5.08
C GLY A 123 5.22 8.01 -5.77
N ASP A 124 4.01 7.67 -5.36
CA ASP A 124 3.29 8.32 -4.25
C ASP A 124 3.47 7.55 -2.93
N GLY A 125 3.64 6.22 -2.99
CA GLY A 125 3.92 5.42 -1.81
C GLY A 125 3.61 3.95 -2.03
N LEU A 126 3.35 3.24 -0.93
CA LEU A 126 2.80 1.88 -0.94
C LEU A 126 1.88 1.67 0.26
N ALA A 127 1.09 0.59 0.24
CA ALA A 127 0.28 0.23 1.38
C ALA A 127 0.20 -1.30 1.58
N PHE A 128 0.09 -1.71 2.84
CA PHE A 128 -0.42 -3.03 3.19
C PHE A 128 -1.95 -3.00 3.14
N LEU A 129 -2.56 -3.91 2.38
CA LEU A 129 -3.98 -3.86 2.03
C LEU A 129 -4.75 -5.09 2.54
N LEU A 130 -5.85 -4.84 3.23
CA LEU A 130 -6.94 -5.79 3.45
C LEU A 130 -8.13 -5.34 2.61
N THR A 131 -8.61 -6.19 1.70
CA THR A 131 -9.77 -5.88 0.86
C THR A 131 -10.63 -7.10 0.61
N SER A 132 -11.92 -6.86 0.36
CA SER A 132 -12.87 -7.89 -0.05
C SER A 132 -12.94 -8.09 -1.57
N ASP A 133 -12.42 -7.14 -2.36
CA ASP A 133 -12.38 -7.24 -3.82
C ASP A 133 -10.96 -7.47 -4.33
N PRO A 134 -10.58 -8.73 -4.65
CA PRO A 134 -9.24 -9.05 -5.11
C PRO A 134 -9.00 -8.69 -6.58
N ARG A 135 -9.96 -8.05 -7.25
CA ARG A 135 -9.87 -7.67 -8.67
C ARG A 135 -9.86 -6.16 -8.87
N PHE A 136 -10.24 -5.39 -7.86
CA PHE A 136 -10.21 -3.94 -7.93
C PHE A 136 -8.77 -3.44 -7.87
N LEU A 137 -8.46 -2.48 -8.74
CA LEU A 137 -7.25 -1.67 -8.70
C LEU A 137 -7.69 -0.21 -8.70
N GLY A 138 -7.31 0.51 -7.65
CA GLY A 138 -7.60 1.95 -7.52
C GLY A 138 -6.78 2.80 -8.48
N ALA A 139 -7.01 4.10 -8.41
CA ALA A 139 -6.23 5.08 -9.16
C ALA A 139 -4.77 5.09 -8.70
N ALA A 140 -3.89 5.46 -9.62
CA ALA A 140 -2.48 5.73 -9.32
C ALA A 140 -2.32 7.06 -8.56
N ASN A 141 -1.07 7.49 -8.44
CA ASN A 141 -0.67 8.65 -7.67
C ASN A 141 -1.06 8.54 -6.18
N GLY A 142 -1.40 9.65 -5.52
CA GLY A 142 -1.80 9.71 -4.11
C GLY A 142 -2.96 8.80 -3.70
N PHE A 143 -3.65 8.14 -4.64
CA PHE A 143 -4.63 7.11 -4.30
C PHE A 143 -4.01 5.73 -4.02
N LEU A 144 -2.70 5.57 -4.18
CA LEU A 144 -1.89 4.37 -3.86
C LEU A 144 -2.40 3.07 -4.47
N GLY A 145 -3.21 3.15 -5.53
CA GLY A 145 -3.92 2.00 -6.08
C GLY A 145 -5.00 1.46 -5.14
N LEU A 146 -5.40 2.17 -4.07
CA LEU A 146 -6.34 1.76 -3.02
C LEU A 146 -7.80 2.08 -3.36
N PHE A 147 -8.07 3.31 -3.84
CA PHE A 147 -9.42 3.84 -4.06
C PHE A 147 -9.55 4.46 -5.45
N SER A 148 -10.78 4.71 -5.90
CA SER A 148 -11.01 5.45 -7.15
C SER A 148 -10.83 6.95 -6.94
N ASP A 149 -10.21 7.63 -7.91
CA ASP A 149 -10.12 9.09 -7.99
C ASP A 149 -11.47 9.81 -8.07
N ARG A 150 -12.50 9.13 -8.58
CA ARG A 150 -13.89 9.65 -8.66
C ARG A 150 -14.65 9.50 -7.35
N SER A 151 -14.20 8.61 -6.47
CA SER A 151 -14.90 8.27 -5.24
C SER A 151 -13.89 7.87 -4.17
N ALA A 152 -13.14 8.87 -3.71
CA ALA A 152 -12.07 8.75 -2.72
C ALA A 152 -12.51 8.13 -1.37
N ALA A 153 -13.82 7.98 -1.13
CA ALA A 153 -14.43 7.36 0.05
C ALA A 153 -15.59 6.44 -0.38
N ALA A 154 -15.31 5.17 -0.70
CA ALA A 154 -16.29 4.32 -1.39
C ALA A 154 -16.28 2.83 -1.03
N ASP A 155 -15.33 2.35 -0.23
CA ASP A 155 -15.22 0.92 0.03
C ASP A 155 -14.98 0.62 1.52
N PRO A 156 -16.05 0.54 2.34
CA PRO A 156 -15.91 0.25 3.78
C PRO A 156 -15.30 -1.12 4.06
N ALA A 157 -15.14 -1.99 3.05
CA ALA A 157 -14.50 -3.29 3.19
C ALA A 157 -12.99 -3.26 2.88
N THR A 158 -12.42 -2.08 2.61
CA THR A 158 -11.00 -1.88 2.41
C THR A 158 -10.38 -1.17 3.61
N VAL A 159 -9.32 -1.77 4.17
CA VAL A 159 -8.48 -1.19 5.22
C VAL A 159 -7.04 -1.25 4.75
N ALA A 160 -6.30 -0.15 4.88
CA ALA A 160 -4.90 -0.12 4.51
C ALA A 160 -4.03 0.55 5.57
N VAL A 161 -2.76 0.15 5.61
CA VAL A 161 -1.69 0.89 6.28
C VAL A 161 -0.80 1.45 5.19
N GLU A 162 -0.85 2.76 5.00
CA GLU A 162 -0.09 3.47 3.96
C GLU A 162 1.28 3.93 4.45
N PHE A 163 2.23 3.97 3.54
CA PHE A 163 3.55 4.56 3.69
C PHE A 163 3.69 5.60 2.58
N ASP A 164 3.23 6.81 2.88
CA ASP A 164 3.11 7.89 1.92
C ASP A 164 4.40 8.71 1.85
N THR A 165 4.83 8.96 0.62
CA THR A 165 6.06 9.69 0.30
C THR A 165 5.80 11.00 -0.45
N ASN A 166 4.55 11.37 -0.65
CA ASN A 166 4.17 12.60 -1.31
C ASN A 166 3.24 13.42 -0.40
N LEU A 167 3.19 14.73 -0.62
CA LEU A 167 2.25 15.61 0.07
C LEU A 167 1.20 16.07 -0.93
N ASP A 168 -0.02 15.55 -0.79
CA ASP A 168 -1.20 16.03 -1.48
C ASP A 168 -2.18 16.69 -0.49
N PRO A 169 -2.22 18.04 -0.43
CA PRO A 169 -3.15 18.76 0.42
C PRO A 169 -4.64 18.47 0.14
N LEU A 170 -4.99 17.99 -1.06
CA LEU A 170 -6.36 17.59 -1.39
C LEU A 170 -6.74 16.24 -0.77
N LEU A 171 -5.75 15.39 -0.52
CA LEU A 171 -5.90 14.10 0.18
C LEU A 171 -5.69 14.22 1.69
N ARG A 172 -5.34 15.43 2.17
CA ARG A 172 -5.19 15.81 3.59
C ARG A 172 -3.96 15.18 4.25
N ASP A 173 -2.93 14.94 3.46
CA ASP A 173 -1.66 14.43 3.95
C ASP A 173 -1.03 15.41 4.93
N ILE A 174 -0.45 14.87 6.00
CA ILE A 174 0.09 15.67 7.11
C ILE A 174 1.51 16.18 6.82
N ASP A 175 2.28 15.43 6.02
CA ASP A 175 3.56 15.80 5.44
C ASP A 175 3.87 14.85 4.27
N ASP A 176 5.02 15.04 3.62
CA ASP A 176 5.48 14.23 2.49
C ASP A 176 6.16 12.91 2.91
N ASN A 177 6.04 12.49 4.17
CA ASN A 177 6.75 11.33 4.73
C ASN A 177 6.02 10.81 5.97
N HIS A 178 4.87 10.17 5.78
CA HIS A 178 4.02 9.71 6.87
C HIS A 178 3.57 8.26 6.72
N VAL A 179 3.11 7.70 7.85
CA VAL A 179 2.42 6.42 7.90
C VAL A 179 0.99 6.68 8.32
N GLY A 180 0.03 6.10 7.60
CA GLY A 180 -1.40 6.32 7.76
C GLY A 180 -2.21 5.04 7.90
N VAL A 181 -3.43 5.16 8.41
CA VAL A 181 -4.41 4.07 8.50
C VAL A 181 -5.69 4.50 7.79
N ASP A 182 -5.95 3.85 6.67
CA ASP A 182 -7.08 4.13 5.79
C ASP A 182 -8.22 3.17 6.05
N GLY A 183 -9.41 3.72 6.26
CA GLY A 183 -10.64 2.97 6.51
C GLY A 183 -11.71 3.32 5.50
N GLY A 184 -11.72 2.63 4.38
CA GLY A 184 -12.68 2.79 3.28
C GLY A 184 -12.64 4.11 2.51
N ALA A 185 -11.64 4.92 2.78
CA ALA A 185 -11.30 6.13 2.04
C ALA A 185 -9.78 6.35 2.07
N ILE A 186 -9.27 7.11 1.09
CA ILE A 186 -7.85 7.54 1.06
C ILE A 186 -7.53 8.58 2.16
N PHE A 187 -8.57 9.10 2.82
CA PHE A 187 -8.38 10.02 3.93
C PHE A 187 -8.06 9.22 5.19
N SER A 188 -6.78 9.23 5.57
CA SER A 188 -6.27 8.58 6.77
C SER A 188 -7.11 8.90 8.02
N THR A 189 -7.57 7.86 8.71
CA THR A 189 -8.28 7.97 9.99
C THR A 189 -7.34 8.32 11.15
N ALA A 190 -6.07 7.93 11.01
CA ALA A 190 -4.97 8.30 11.88
C ALA A 190 -3.68 8.29 11.06
N ALA A 191 -2.82 9.29 11.25
CA ALA A 191 -1.53 9.38 10.58
C ALA A 191 -0.47 9.95 11.53
N ALA A 192 0.79 9.59 11.28
CA ALA A 192 1.94 10.12 12.01
C ALA A 192 3.13 10.33 11.06
N PRO A 193 3.90 11.43 11.20
CA PRO A 193 5.12 11.62 10.45
C PRO A 193 6.12 10.50 10.72
N ALA A 194 6.62 9.83 9.68
CA ALA A 194 7.58 8.73 9.80
C ALA A 194 8.89 9.20 10.45
N ARG A 195 9.23 10.49 10.26
CA ARG A 195 10.38 11.16 10.91
C ARG A 195 10.35 11.10 12.43
N ASN A 196 9.17 10.98 13.06
CA ASN A 196 9.06 10.85 14.51
C ASN A 196 9.66 9.51 15.01
N ALA A 197 9.78 8.53 14.13
CA ALA A 197 10.48 7.26 14.35
C ALA A 197 11.89 7.23 13.75
N GLY A 198 12.43 8.38 13.31
CA GLY A 198 13.72 8.48 12.58
C GLY A 198 13.64 8.16 11.09
N VAL A 199 12.50 7.70 10.58
CA VAL A 199 12.44 7.11 9.23
C VAL A 199 12.22 8.17 8.14
N ASP A 200 13.06 8.12 7.11
CA ASP A 200 12.83 8.71 5.79
C ASP A 200 12.47 7.60 4.79
N LEU A 201 11.18 7.52 4.45
CA LEU A 201 10.63 6.50 3.55
C LEU A 201 11.25 6.53 2.15
N LYS A 202 11.67 7.71 1.67
CA LYS A 202 12.30 7.88 0.36
C LYS A 202 13.72 7.34 0.33
N ARG A 203 14.41 7.34 1.47
CA ARG A 203 15.82 6.91 1.58
C ARG A 203 15.99 5.51 2.16
N GLY A 204 14.99 4.98 2.85
CA GLY A 204 15.09 3.70 3.56
C GLY A 204 16.07 3.75 4.74
N CYS A 205 16.28 4.94 5.32
CA CYS A 205 17.13 5.14 6.49
C CYS A 205 16.27 5.47 7.73
N PRO A 206 16.58 4.92 8.92
CA PRO A 206 16.15 5.47 10.20
C PRO A 206 17.00 6.67 10.64
#